data_AF-X0VQ88-F1
#
_entry.id   AF-X0VQ88-F1
#
_cell.length_a   1.000
_cell.length_b   1.000
_cell.length_c   1.000
_cell.angle_alpha   90.00
_cell.angle_beta   90.00
_cell.angle_gamma   90.00
#
_symmetry.space_group_name_H-M   'P 1'
#
loop_
_entity.id
_entity.type
_entity.pdbx_description
1 polymer ?
#
loop_
_entity_poly.entity_id
_entity_poly.type
_entity_poly.pdbx_seq_one_letter_code
_entity_poly.pdbx_strand_id
1 'polypeptide(L)' 'RKRSPIPPLDYARLLWDEKEIKSVANITRKDVQDFLPLAAEIPIIPEVQEFGLWEANEALLLLKQGKIQGAAVLRID' A
#
# COMPACT_ATOMS: atom_id res chain seq x y z
N ARG A 1 13.27 -0.90 -0.31
CA ARG A 1 12.58 -1.88 -1.19
C ARG A 1 12.57 -3.23 -0.48
N LYS A 2 11.42 -3.91 -0.39
CA LYS A 2 11.28 -5.23 0.25
C LYS A 2 12.01 -6.32 -0.57
N ARG A 3 13.33 -6.37 -0.45
CA ARG A 3 14.23 -7.36 -1.10
C ARG A 3 15.00 -8.18 -0.06
N SER A 4 14.60 -8.09 1.20
CA SER A 4 15.21 -8.87 2.28
C SER A 4 14.90 -10.35 2.10
N PRO A 5 15.85 -11.26 2.38
CA PRO A 5 15.59 -12.69 2.36
C PRO A 5 14.49 -13.05 3.35
N ILE A 6 13.72 -14.10 3.03
CA ILE A 6 12.72 -14.64 3.96
C ILE A 6 13.47 -15.20 5.17
N PRO A 7 13.13 -14.79 6.41
CA PRO A 7 13.77 -15.34 7.60
C PRO A 7 13.42 -16.83 7.79
N PRO A 8 14.23 -17.58 8.56
CA PRO A 8 13.90 -18.95 8.91
C PRO A 8 12.50 -19.08 9.48
N LEU A 9 11.74 -20.06 8.98
CA LEU A 9 10.34 -20.29 9.33
C LEU A 9 10.16 -21.72 9.84
N ASP A 10 9.48 -21.87 10.97
CA ASP A 10 8.99 -23.16 11.45
C ASP A 10 7.81 -23.61 10.58
N TYR A 11 8.09 -24.42 9.56
CA TYR A 11 7.11 -24.88 8.59
C TYR A 11 5.94 -25.64 9.24
N ALA A 12 6.25 -26.56 10.17
CA ALA A 12 5.24 -27.41 10.81
C ALA A 12 4.21 -26.59 11.60
N ARG A 13 4.65 -25.53 12.28
CA ARG A 13 3.77 -24.67 13.07
C ARG A 13 3.05 -23.59 12.25
N LEU A 14 3.72 -23.04 11.24
CA LEU A 14 3.27 -21.79 10.59
C LEU A 14 2.64 -22.01 9.22
N LEU A 15 2.92 -23.13 8.56
CA LEU A 15 2.58 -23.33 7.15
C LEU A 15 2.04 -24.73 6.82
N TRP A 16 2.25 -25.73 7.68
CA TRP A 16 1.66 -27.06 7.53
C TRP A 16 0.12 -26.99 7.45
N ASP A 17 -0.47 -28.01 6.84
CA ASP A 17 -1.88 -28.12 6.46
C ASP A 17 -2.22 -27.18 5.29
N GLU A 18 -3.40 -26.55 5.28
CA GLU A 18 -3.89 -25.78 4.13
C GLU A 18 -3.48 -24.30 4.13
N LYS A 19 -2.35 -23.95 4.78
CA LYS A 19 -1.85 -22.56 4.79
C LYS A 19 -0.99 -22.29 3.56
N GLU A 20 -1.01 -21.04 3.08
CA GLU A 20 -0.19 -20.62 1.95
C GLU A 20 0.47 -19.25 2.18
N ILE A 21 1.64 -19.05 1.57
CA ILE A 21 2.31 -17.74 1.48
C ILE A 21 2.38 -17.36 0.00
N LYS A 22 1.81 -16.20 -0.35
CA LYS A 22 1.82 -15.65 -1.71
C LYS A 22 2.43 -14.26 -1.73
N SER A 23 3.19 -13.97 -2.79
CA SER A 23 3.52 -12.60 -3.15
C SER A 23 2.49 -12.09 -4.16
N VAL A 24 2.03 -10.86 -3.96
CA VAL A 24 1.18 -10.17 -4.93
C VAL A 24 1.95 -8.96 -5.41
N ALA A 25 2.06 -8.83 -6.73
CA ALA A 25 2.65 -7.69 -7.41
C ALA A 25 1.79 -7.38 -8.63
N ASN A 26 1.84 -6.12 -9.07
CA ASN A 26 1.19 -5.62 -10.28
C ASN A 26 -0.34 -5.65 -10.20
N ILE A 27 -0.93 -4.50 -9.89
CA ILE A 27 -2.37 -4.26 -10.03
C ILE A 27 -2.63 -3.82 -11.48
N THR A 28 -3.56 -4.46 -12.17
CA THR A 28 -3.94 -4.08 -13.54
C THR A 28 -4.98 -2.97 -13.50
N ARG A 29 -5.15 -2.27 -14.64
CA ARG A 29 -6.23 -1.28 -14.79
C ARG A 29 -7.61 -1.92 -14.58
N LYS A 30 -7.79 -3.18 -15.01
CA LYS A 30 -9.05 -3.89 -14.86
C LYS A 30 -9.36 -4.18 -13.39
N ASP A 31 -8.36 -4.62 -12.62
CA ASP A 31 -8.52 -4.86 -11.17
C ASP A 31 -9.00 -3.59 -10.45
N VAL A 32 -8.44 -2.42 -10.80
CA VAL A 32 -8.86 -1.14 -10.22
C VAL A 32 -10.29 -0.77 -10.62
N GLN A 33 -10.65 -0.95 -11.89
CA GLN A 33 -11.99 -0.67 -12.40
C GLN A 33 -13.06 -1.52 -11.70
N ASP A 34 -12.72 -2.76 -11.36
CA ASP A 34 -13.64 -3.68 -10.68
C ASP A 34 -13.70 -3.40 -9.16
N PHE A 35 -12.58 -2.98 -8.57
CA PHE A 35 -12.49 -2.76 -7.13
C PHE A 35 -13.06 -1.41 -6.66
N LEU A 36 -12.82 -0.31 -7.38
CA LEU A 36 -13.21 1.03 -6.91
C LEU A 36 -14.72 1.19 -6.66
N PRO A 37 -15.63 0.66 -7.51
CA PRO A 37 -17.07 0.71 -7.22
C PRO A 37 -17.42 -0.01 -5.91
N LEU A 38 -16.87 -1.20 -5.70
CA LEU A 38 -17.07 -1.97 -4.47
C LEU A 38 -16.51 -1.24 -3.24
N ALA A 39 -15.34 -0.61 -3.37
CA ALA A 39 -14.75 0.18 -2.29
C ALA A 39 -15.63 1.38 -1.89
N ALA A 40 -16.33 1.99 -2.85
CA ALA A 40 -17.29 3.06 -2.58
C ALA A 40 -18.57 2.56 -1.89
N GLU A 41 -19.02 1.34 -2.20
CA GLU A 41 -20.18 0.70 -1.53
C GLU A 41 -19.88 0.27 -0.08
N ILE A 42 -18.63 -0.10 0.23
CA ILE A 42 -18.14 -0.51 1.57
C ILE A 42 -17.72 0.69 2.46
N PRO A 43 -18.07 1.91 2.05
CA PRO A 43 -17.34 3.18 2.29
C PRO A 43 -15.90 3.05 2.83
N ILE A 44 -14.96 2.57 2.01
CA ILE A 44 -13.54 2.60 2.36
C ILE A 44 -13.02 4.05 2.24
N ILE A 45 -12.72 4.68 3.37
CA ILE A 45 -12.14 6.03 3.43
C ILE A 45 -10.64 5.90 3.78
N PRO A 46 -9.72 6.14 2.82
CA PRO A 46 -8.30 6.12 3.11
C PRO A 46 -7.91 7.33 3.96
N GLU A 47 -6.97 7.13 4.89
CA GLU A 47 -6.28 8.23 5.54
C GLU A 47 -5.31 8.87 4.55
N VAL A 48 -5.44 10.18 4.35
CA VAL A 48 -4.62 10.94 3.42
C VAL A 48 -4.06 12.19 4.08
N GLN A 49 -2.84 12.54 3.71
CA GLN A 49 -2.22 13.81 4.02
C GLN A 49 -2.05 14.59 2.73
N GLU A 50 -2.74 15.72 2.62
CA GLU A 50 -2.72 16.56 1.44
C GLU A 50 -1.56 17.57 1.48
N PHE A 51 -1.00 17.83 0.32
CA PHE A 51 0.08 18.80 0.10
C PHE A 51 -0.25 19.61 -1.16
N GLY A 52 0.07 20.89 -1.15
CA GLY A 52 0.08 21.69 -2.38
C GLY A 52 1.16 21.19 -3.34
N LEU A 53 0.96 21.39 -4.64
CA LEU A 53 1.97 20.98 -5.64
C LEU A 53 3.35 21.60 -5.37
N TRP A 54 3.39 22.83 -4.82
CA TRP A 54 4.64 23.50 -4.45
C TRP A 54 5.37 22.83 -3.27
N GLU A 55 4.68 22.03 -2.45
CA GLU A 55 5.22 21.31 -1.29
C GLU A 55 5.71 19.91 -1.67
N ALA A 56 5.70 19.53 -2.96
CA ALA A 56 6.06 18.19 -3.41
C ALA A 56 7.43 17.71 -2.89
N ASN A 57 8.41 18.60 -2.80
CA ASN A 57 9.73 18.26 -2.26
C ASN A 57 9.67 17.90 -0.77
N GLU A 58 8.86 18.60 0.01
CA GLU A 58 8.65 18.30 1.43
C GLU A 58 7.90 16.98 1.61
N ALA A 59 6.85 16.75 0.83
CA ALA A 59 6.11 15.49 0.81
C ALA A 59 7.03 14.29 0.49
N LEU A 60 7.94 14.43 -0.48
CA LEU A 60 8.93 13.40 -0.82
C LEU A 60 9.94 13.16 0.30
N LEU A 61 10.39 14.20 1.01
CA LEU A 61 11.28 14.05 2.16
C LEU A 61 10.59 13.32 3.32
N LEU A 62 9.34 13.67 3.63
CA LEU A 62 8.54 12.99 4.65
C LEU A 62 8.30 11.52 4.29
N LEU A 63 7.97 11.24 3.02
CA LEU A 63 7.81 9.88 2.51
C LEU A 63 9.10 9.07 2.67
N LYS A 64 10.25 9.63 2.30
CA LYS A 64 11.55 8.97 2.44
C LYS A 64 11.90 8.67 3.90
N GLN A 65 11.50 9.54 4.82
CA GLN A 65 11.70 9.38 6.26
C GLN A 65 10.65 8.48 6.93
N GLY A 66 9.63 8.02 6.19
CA GLY A 66 8.54 7.20 6.75
C GLY A 66 7.64 7.97 7.71
N LYS A 67 7.50 9.29 7.51
CA LYS A 67 6.74 10.19 8.40
C LYS A 67 5.32 10.51 7.92
N ILE A 68 4.89 9.91 6.82
CA ILE A 68 3.52 10.05 6.30
C ILE A 68 2.63 9.00 6.98
N GLN A 69 1.48 9.42 7.49
CA GLN A 69 0.39 8.52 7.89
C GLN A 69 -0.54 8.34 6.68
N GLY A 70 -0.89 7.08 6.38
CA GLY A 70 -1.67 6.78 5.18
C GLY A 70 -0.94 7.10 3.87
N ALA A 71 -1.58 7.88 3.00
CA ALA A 71 -1.04 8.28 1.70
C ALA A 71 -0.81 9.80 1.61
N ALA A 72 0.32 10.21 1.02
CA ALA A 72 0.55 11.61 0.65
C ALA A 72 -0.10 11.90 -0.71
N VAL A 73 -0.92 12.95 -0.78
CA VAL A 73 -1.67 13.36 -1.97
C VAL A 73 -1.27 14.78 -2.36
N LEU A 74 -0.88 14.98 -3.62
CA LEU A 74 -0.63 16.32 -4.16
C LEU A 74 -1.91 16.88 -4.78
N ARG A 75 -2.32 18.06 -4.32
CA ARG A 75 -3.41 18.82 -4.93
C ARG A 75 -2.88 19.66 -6.09
N ILE A 76 -3.64 19.70 -7.19
CA ILE A 76 -3.27 20.35 -8.46
C ILE A 76 -4.19 21.57 -8.73
N ASP A 77 -4.73 22.15 -7.67
CA ASP A 77 -5.55 23.37 -7.73
C ASP A 77 -4.72 24.66 -7.78
#